data_AF-A0A1A8DZV4-F1
#
_entry.id   AF-A0A1A8DZV4-F1
#
_cell.length_a   1.000
_cell.length_b   1.000
_cell.length_c   1.000
_cell.angle_alpha   90.00
_cell.angle_beta   90.00
_cell.angle_gamma   90.00
#
_symmetry.space_group_name_H-M   'P 1'
#
loop_
_entity.id
_entity.type
_entity.pdbx_description
1 polymer ?
#
loop_
_entity_poly.entity_id
_entity_poly.type
_entity_poly.pdbx_seq_one_letter_code
_entity_poly.pdbx_strand_id
1 'polypeptide(L)'
;VTFTCPKPQGVFSVEILQYIEMKTSSFGGLIIQKDSGSQSLLDFQRRFTWTVNATLTPSFGFDFNATGLRQIHPSVSCPDHHTYTLWSAPNVLVGKFCRFGPISRAQFLNLGIFSLDVPASQRVQQD
;
A
#
# COMPACT_ATOMS: atom_id res chain seq x y z
N VAL A 1 23.55 -3.84 2.04
CA VAL A 1 23.68 -2.60 1.23
C VAL A 1 24.55 -1.64 2.02
N THR A 2 25.55 -1.04 1.39
CA THR A 2 26.45 -0.07 2.05
C THR A 2 26.37 1.23 1.30
N PHE A 3 25.92 2.30 1.97
CA PHE A 3 25.84 3.63 1.38
C PHE A 3 27.16 4.37 1.63
N THR A 4 27.63 5.11 0.62
CA THR A 4 28.85 5.94 0.71
C THR A 4 28.56 7.40 1.03
N CYS A 5 27.29 7.81 1.02
CA CYS A 5 26.88 9.18 1.34
C CYS A 5 26.53 9.32 2.84
N PRO A 6 26.69 10.52 3.43
CA PRO A 6 26.46 10.72 4.88
C PRO A 6 25.01 10.55 5.33
N LYS A 7 24.04 10.82 4.44
CA LYS A 7 22.59 10.79 4.75
C LYS A 7 21.78 10.11 3.63
N PRO A 8 21.95 8.79 3.42
CA PRO A 8 21.28 8.08 2.34
C PRO A 8 19.75 8.19 2.37
N GLN A 9 19.16 8.27 3.55
CA GLN A 9 17.72 8.40 3.76
C GLN A 9 17.12 9.72 3.24
N GLY A 10 17.95 10.74 2.96
CA GLY A 10 17.50 11.98 2.31
C GLY A 10 17.44 11.90 0.79
N VAL A 11 17.94 10.80 0.19
CA VAL A 11 18.11 10.65 -1.26
C VAL A 11 17.46 9.36 -1.76
N PHE A 12 17.54 8.28 -0.99
CA PHE A 12 17.01 6.98 -1.33
C PHE A 12 15.68 6.72 -0.62
N SER A 13 14.77 6.07 -1.34
CA SER A 13 13.57 5.45 -0.80
C SER A 13 13.66 3.94 -0.90
N VAL A 14 12.94 3.24 -0.04
CA VAL A 14 12.88 1.78 -0.03
C VAL A 14 11.55 1.33 -0.62
N GLU A 15 11.59 0.40 -1.56
CA GLU A 15 10.39 -0.22 -2.10
C GLU A 15 10.30 -1.68 -1.65
N ILE A 16 9.17 -2.06 -1.06
CA ILE A 16 8.86 -3.41 -0.63
C ILE A 16 7.77 -3.94 -1.55
N LEU A 17 8.13 -4.90 -2.39
CA LEU A 17 7.23 -5.54 -3.33
C LEU A 17 6.74 -6.87 -2.76
N GLN A 18 5.43 -7.06 -2.73
CA GLN A 18 4.79 -8.29 -2.29
C GLN A 18 3.85 -8.80 -3.39
N TYR A 19 4.12 -10.02 -3.86
CA TYR A 19 3.31 -10.70 -4.85
C TYR A 19 2.49 -11.80 -4.17
N ILE A 20 1.18 -11.78 -4.39
CA ILE A 20 0.24 -12.72 -3.76
C ILE A 20 -0.55 -13.41 -4.86
N GLU A 21 -0.42 -14.72 -4.94
CA GLU A 21 -1.24 -15.57 -5.81
C GLU A 21 -2.38 -16.19 -5.00
N MET A 22 -3.60 -15.84 -5.36
CA MET A 22 -4.81 -16.31 -4.69
C MET A 22 -5.25 -17.64 -5.29
N LYS A 23 -5.13 -18.71 -4.51
CA LYS A 23 -5.45 -20.09 -4.94
C LYS A 23 -6.88 -20.53 -4.64
N THR A 24 -7.63 -19.79 -3.82
CA THR A 24 -9.02 -20.10 -3.44
C THR A 24 -9.90 -18.86 -3.44
N SER A 25 -11.21 -19.03 -3.62
CA SER A 25 -12.20 -17.93 -3.73
C SER A 25 -12.44 -17.14 -2.44
N SER A 26 -11.96 -17.65 -1.30
CA SER A 26 -12.18 -17.03 0.02
C SER A 26 -10.88 -16.49 0.60
N PHE A 27 -10.50 -15.27 0.23
CA PHE A 27 -9.52 -14.52 0.99
C PHE A 27 -10.28 -13.45 1.77
N GLY A 28 -10.44 -13.67 3.08
CA GLY A 28 -10.86 -12.61 4.00
C GLY A 28 -9.78 -11.53 3.99
N GLY A 29 -10.17 -10.29 3.77
CA GLY A 29 -9.36 -9.10 3.48
C GLY A 29 -7.84 -9.22 3.61
N LEU A 30 -7.13 -8.78 2.58
CA LEU A 30 -5.68 -8.60 2.65
C LEU A 30 -5.31 -7.59 3.72
N ILE A 31 -4.96 -8.12 4.89
CA ILE A 31 -4.34 -7.37 5.98
C ILE A 31 -2.98 -6.92 5.46
N ILE A 32 -2.87 -5.62 5.17
CA ILE A 32 -1.60 -4.94 4.90
C ILE A 32 -0.62 -5.41 5.97
N GLN A 33 0.42 -6.14 5.55
CA GLN A 33 1.38 -6.69 6.50
C GLN A 33 1.92 -5.55 7.37
N LYS A 34 2.05 -5.83 8.67
CA LYS A 34 2.77 -4.96 9.61
C LYS A 34 4.09 -4.54 8.98
N ASP A 35 4.57 -3.36 9.34
CA ASP A 35 5.92 -2.89 9.06
C ASP A 35 6.93 -3.93 9.61
N SER A 36 7.15 -4.98 8.82
CA SER A 36 7.99 -6.14 9.10
C SER A 36 9.44 -5.85 8.74
N GLY A 37 9.72 -4.60 8.38
CA GLY A 37 11.05 -4.09 8.14
C GLY A 37 11.88 -4.08 9.42
N SER A 38 13.16 -4.45 9.26
CA SER A 38 14.20 -4.15 10.23
C SER A 38 14.10 -2.69 10.67
N GLN A 39 14.31 -2.41 11.97
CA GLN A 39 14.41 -1.07 12.55
C GLN A 39 15.27 -0.11 11.70
N SER A 40 16.27 -0.67 10.98
CA SER A 40 17.18 0.06 10.09
C SER A 40 16.53 0.71 8.86
N LEU A 41 15.32 0.31 8.47
CA LEU A 41 14.61 0.88 7.32
C LEU A 41 13.61 1.97 7.72
N LEU A 42 13.35 2.14 9.02
CA LEU A 42 12.41 3.14 9.52
C LEU A 42 12.82 4.56 9.11
N ASP A 43 14.12 4.84 9.03
CA ASP A 43 14.63 6.17 8.68
C ASP A 43 14.43 6.52 7.21
N PHE A 44 14.02 5.57 6.37
CA PHE A 44 13.78 5.78 4.95
C PHE A 44 12.29 6.00 4.68
N GLN A 45 11.99 6.85 3.70
CA GLN A 45 10.70 6.81 3.03
C GLN A 45 10.52 5.42 2.40
N ARG A 46 9.36 4.83 2.62
CA ARG A 46 9.04 3.47 2.17
C ARG A 46 7.80 3.47 1.31
N ARG A 47 7.84 2.71 0.23
CA ARG A 47 6.66 2.34 -0.55
C ARG A 47 6.44 0.85 -0.44
N PHE A 48 5.29 0.46 0.09
CA PHE A 48 4.84 -0.92 0.08
C PHE A 48 3.93 -1.12 -1.11
N THR A 49 4.16 -2.16 -1.90
CA THR A 49 3.35 -2.47 -3.09
C THR A 49 2.92 -3.93 -3.02
N TRP A 50 1.60 -4.14 -2.97
CA TRP A 50 0.97 -5.46 -3.03
C TRP A 50 0.39 -5.66 -4.43
N THR A 51 0.89 -6.67 -5.13
CA THR A 51 0.32 -7.16 -6.38
C THR A 51 -0.42 -8.45 -6.08
N VAL A 52 -1.73 -8.45 -6.27
CA VAL A 52 -2.57 -9.62 -6.03
C VAL A 52 -3.07 -10.13 -7.36
N ASN A 53 -2.80 -11.40 -7.63
CA ASN A 53 -3.30 -12.11 -8.78
C ASN A 53 -4.26 -13.20 -8.31
N ALA A 54 -5.49 -13.14 -8.80
CA ALA A 54 -6.60 -13.99 -8.43
C ALA A 54 -7.26 -14.58 -9.69
N THR A 55 -6.45 -15.18 -10.56
CA THR A 55 -6.87 -15.78 -11.85
C THR A 55 -8.02 -16.78 -11.73
N LEU A 56 -8.17 -17.42 -10.57
CA LEU A 56 -9.17 -18.47 -10.32
C LEU A 56 -10.41 -17.97 -9.55
N THR A 57 -10.51 -16.67 -9.26
CA THR A 57 -11.61 -16.11 -8.48
C THR A 57 -12.33 -15.02 -9.26
N PRO A 58 -13.67 -14.90 -9.14
CA PRO A 58 -14.43 -13.90 -9.89
C PRO A 58 -14.10 -12.47 -9.45
N SER A 59 -13.73 -12.27 -8.19
CA SER A 59 -13.26 -11.00 -7.64
C SER A 59 -12.60 -11.22 -6.29
N PHE A 60 -11.84 -10.23 -5.83
CA PHE A 60 -11.29 -10.18 -4.48
C PHE A 60 -11.38 -8.77 -3.92
N GLY A 61 -11.33 -8.66 -2.59
CA GLY A 61 -11.47 -7.38 -1.88
C GLY A 61 -10.25 -7.06 -1.02
N PHE A 62 -9.86 -5.78 -1.02
CA PHE A 62 -9.02 -5.21 0.03
C PHE A 62 -9.92 -4.55 1.07
N ASP A 63 -9.72 -4.93 2.33
CA ASP A 63 -10.49 -4.43 3.46
C ASP A 63 -9.67 -3.37 4.20
N PHE A 64 -10.26 -2.20 4.37
CA PHE A 64 -9.71 -1.02 5.04
C PHE A 64 -10.57 -0.61 6.25
N ASN A 65 -11.35 -1.53 6.83
CA ASN A 65 -12.34 -1.22 7.86
C ASN A 65 -11.79 -0.39 9.04
N ALA A 66 -10.57 -0.69 9.51
CA ALA A 66 -9.94 0.07 10.59
C ALA A 66 -9.37 1.42 10.12
N THR A 67 -8.83 1.47 8.91
CA THR A 67 -8.14 2.66 8.38
C THR A 67 -9.12 3.70 7.84
N GLY A 68 -10.13 3.27 7.08
CA GLY A 68 -11.04 4.09 6.30
C GLY A 68 -10.33 4.93 5.23
N LEU A 69 -10.73 4.86 3.97
CA LEU A 69 -10.10 5.63 2.89
C LEU A 69 -10.98 6.79 2.42
N ARG A 70 -10.34 7.94 2.17
CA ARG A 70 -10.95 9.11 1.53
C ARG A 70 -10.21 9.40 0.24
N GLN A 71 -10.89 9.34 -0.89
CA GLN A 71 -10.30 9.70 -2.17
C GLN A 71 -9.88 11.18 -2.18
N ILE A 72 -8.76 11.47 -2.82
CA ILE A 72 -8.21 12.81 -2.97
C ILE A 72 -7.85 13.09 -4.43
N HIS A 73 -7.86 14.37 -4.79
CA HIS A 73 -7.34 14.80 -6.08
C HIS A 73 -5.84 14.51 -6.18
N PRO A 74 -5.29 14.12 -7.35
CA PRO A 74 -3.88 13.75 -7.48
C PRO A 74 -2.85 14.79 -7.01
N SER A 75 -3.22 16.07 -7.01
CA SER A 75 -2.39 17.20 -6.56
C SER A 75 -2.45 17.47 -5.05
N VAL A 76 -3.36 16.80 -4.32
CA VAL A 76 -3.53 16.97 -2.88
C VAL A 76 -2.66 15.95 -2.15
N SER A 77 -2.01 16.37 -1.06
CA SER A 77 -1.28 15.48 -0.18
C SER A 77 -2.11 15.13 1.05
N CYS A 78 -1.89 13.93 1.60
CA CYS A 78 -2.52 13.53 2.85
C CYS A 78 -1.92 14.31 4.03
N PRO A 79 -2.73 14.71 5.04
CA PRO A 79 -2.23 15.46 6.20
C PRO A 79 -1.16 14.72 7.00
N ASP A 80 -1.24 13.39 7.02
CA ASP A 80 -0.29 12.48 7.67
C ASP A 80 0.77 11.96 6.69
N HIS A 81 0.76 12.44 5.45
CA HIS A 81 1.62 12.03 4.34
C HIS A 81 1.57 10.53 3.99
N HIS A 82 0.65 9.76 4.56
CA HIS A 82 0.41 8.38 4.19
C HIS A 82 -0.51 8.35 2.97
N THR A 83 0.03 7.95 1.83
CA THR A 83 -0.73 7.97 0.57
C THR A 83 -1.00 6.56 0.09
N TYR A 84 -2.28 6.24 -0.02
CA TYR A 84 -2.78 4.97 -0.54
C TYR A 84 -3.06 5.16 -2.03
N THR A 85 -2.53 4.28 -2.88
CA THR A 85 -2.78 4.32 -4.32
C THR A 85 -3.28 2.96 -4.80
N LEU A 86 -4.42 2.96 -5.48
CA LEU A 86 -5.06 1.75 -5.99
C LEU A 86 -4.99 1.76 -7.51
N TRP A 87 -4.62 0.62 -8.09
CA TRP A 87 -4.54 0.41 -9.53
C TRP A 87 -5.24 -0.90 -9.89
N SER A 88 -5.98 -0.89 -11.00
CA SER A 88 -6.56 -2.09 -11.59
C SER A 88 -5.75 -2.54 -12.80
N ALA A 89 -5.84 -3.82 -13.12
CA ALA A 89 -5.20 -4.37 -14.32
C ALA A 89 -5.68 -3.66 -15.60
N PRO A 90 -4.81 -3.51 -16.62
CA PRO A 90 -3.39 -3.85 -16.61
C PRO A 90 -2.50 -2.79 -15.96
N ASN A 91 -2.95 -1.54 -15.81
CA ASN A 91 -2.27 -0.42 -15.12
C ASN A 91 -3.16 0.84 -15.12
N VAL A 92 -4.42 0.71 -14.73
CA VAL A 92 -5.35 1.85 -14.65
C VAL A 92 -5.38 2.37 -13.23
N LEU A 93 -5.05 3.65 -13.04
CA LEU A 93 -5.16 4.32 -11.75
C LEU A 93 -6.63 4.40 -11.33
N VAL A 94 -6.99 3.72 -10.25
CA VAL A 94 -8.32 3.82 -9.63
C VAL A 94 -8.41 5.10 -8.81
N GLY A 95 -7.35 5.44 -8.07
CA GLY A 95 -7.29 6.70 -7.33
C GLY A 95 -6.17 6.78 -6.31
N LYS A 96 -6.05 7.96 -5.71
CA LYS A 96 -5.24 8.25 -4.53
C LYS A 96 -6.15 8.52 -3.34
N PHE A 97 -5.73 8.06 -2.16
CA PHE A 97 -6.53 8.09 -0.96
C PHE A 97 -5.69 8.45 0.27
N CYS A 98 -6.33 9.11 1.23
CA CYS A 98 -5.83 9.32 2.59
C CYS A 98 -6.62 8.47 3.58
N ARG A 99 -6.11 8.33 4.80
CA ARG A 99 -6.79 7.65 5.90
C ARG A 99 -7.97 8.45 6.45
N PHE A 100 -8.74 7.81 7.32
CA PHE A 100 -9.90 8.37 8.04
C PHE A 100 -11.03 8.84 7.10
N GLY A 101 -11.31 8.05 6.07
CA GLY A 101 -12.45 8.26 5.17
C GLY A 101 -13.52 7.17 5.24
N PRO A 102 -14.63 7.34 4.48
CA PRO A 102 -15.77 6.44 4.55
C PRO A 102 -15.58 5.12 3.77
N ILE A 103 -14.57 5.00 2.91
CA ILE A 103 -14.39 3.82 2.07
C ILE A 103 -13.71 2.74 2.91
N SER A 104 -14.42 1.65 3.17
CA SER A 104 -13.92 0.55 3.99
C SER A 104 -13.50 -0.68 3.19
N ARG A 105 -13.82 -0.75 1.89
CA ARG A 105 -13.49 -1.87 1.00
C ARG A 105 -13.32 -1.40 -0.45
N ALA A 106 -12.38 -2.02 -1.16
CA ALA A 106 -12.26 -1.93 -2.62
C ALA A 106 -12.23 -3.32 -3.24
N GLN A 107 -12.98 -3.54 -4.33
CA GLN A 107 -13.11 -4.83 -5.01
C GLN A 107 -12.43 -4.78 -6.38
N PHE A 108 -11.70 -5.84 -6.72
CA PHE A 108 -10.94 -5.98 -7.95
C PHE A 108 -11.30 -7.28 -8.67
N LEU A 109 -11.21 -7.25 -10.00
CA LEU A 109 -11.37 -8.42 -10.87
C LEU A 109 -10.00 -8.88 -11.32
N ASN A 110 -9.70 -10.18 -11.17
CA ASN A 110 -8.47 -10.87 -11.58
C ASN A 110 -7.18 -10.34 -10.96
N LEU A 111 -6.81 -9.08 -11.18
CA LEU A 111 -5.58 -8.49 -10.71
C LEU A 111 -5.80 -7.06 -10.21
N GLY A 112 -5.18 -6.77 -9.06
CA GLY A 112 -5.24 -5.50 -8.37
C GLY A 112 -3.88 -5.21 -7.76
N ILE A 113 -3.45 -3.96 -7.92
CA ILE A 113 -2.21 -3.46 -7.36
C ILE A 113 -2.57 -2.36 -6.37
N PHE A 114 -2.00 -2.47 -5.18
CA PHE A 114 -2.21 -1.54 -4.09
C PHE A 114 -0.87 -1.07 -3.58
N SER A 115 -0.69 0.23 -3.38
CA SER A 115 0.53 0.77 -2.78
C SER A 115 0.24 1.74 -1.63
N LEU A 116 1.16 1.76 -0.67
CA LEU A 116 1.19 2.67 0.46
C LEU A 116 2.55 3.35 0.55
N ASP A 117 2.57 4.67 0.38
CA ASP A 117 3.73 5.50 0.65
C ASP A 117 3.71 5.93 2.12
N VAL A 118 4.82 5.66 2.82
CA VAL A 118 5.03 5.95 4.24
C VAL A 118 6.27 6.83 4.39
N PRO A 119 6.16 7.98 5.06
CA PRO A 119 7.31 8.83 5.34
C PRO A 119 8.38 8.16 6.20
N ALA A 120 9.60 8.71 6.13
CA ALA A 120 10.66 8.38 7.06
C ALA A 120 10.21 8.59 8.52
N SER A 121 10.69 7.73 9.41
CA SER A 121 10.44 7.71 10.85
C SER A 121 8.98 7.51 11.27
N GLN A 122 8.06 7.24 10.33
CA GLN A 122 6.68 6.88 10.62
C GLN A 122 6.45 5.37 10.43
N ARG A 123 5.47 4.78 11.09
CA ARG A 123 5.14 3.35 10.91
C ARG A 123 3.80 3.22 10.22
N VAL A 124 3.61 2.12 9.49
CA VAL A 124 2.28 1.72 9.04
C VAL A 124 1.42 1.51 10.29
N GLN A 125 0.51 2.44 10.55
CA GLN A 125 -0.42 2.36 11.66
C GLN A 125 -1.56 1.41 11.28
N GLN A 126 -1.75 0.40 12.13
CA GLN A 126 -2.95 -0.42 12.17
C GLN A 126 -3.69 0.05 13.42
N ASP A 127 -4.84 0.69 13.24
CA ASP A 127 -5.80 0.86 14.33
C ASP A 127 -6.59 -0.45 14.53
#